data_AF-A0A4Q9DTC9-F1
#
_entry.id   AF-A0A4Q9DTC9-F1
#
_cell.length_a   1.000
_cell.length_b   1.000
_cell.length_c   1.000
_cell.angle_alpha   90.00
_cell.angle_beta   90.00
_cell.angle_gamma   90.00
#
_symmetry.space_group_name_H-M   'P 1'
#
loop_
_entity.id
_entity.type
_entity.pdbx_description
1 polymer ?
#
loop_
_entity_poly.entity_id
_entity_poly.type
_entity_poly.pdbx_seq_one_letter_code
_entity_poly.pdbx_strand_id
1 'polypeptide(L)'
;MRFNYAFQKIVDLKNNERTQAEWILSQAIGQLQTEQGHLAHLHTAREEMQDQLMSVSASKATISEIMLLQQYVEHIDTKIVEKNRHVKQAEEVVVDKQGHLTDKMLEEKVWVKAKEKAHGHFTARLLQKEQQELDEMATNRFQRTF
;
A
#
# COMPACT_ATOMS: atom_id res chain seq x y z
N MET A 1 -11.16 -37.22 8.25
CA MET A 1 -12.08 -36.28 7.55
C MET A 1 -11.31 -35.01 7.19
N ARG A 2 -11.46 -34.47 5.97
CA ARG A 2 -10.78 -33.22 5.53
C ARG A 2 -11.75 -32.04 5.67
N PHE A 3 -11.29 -30.93 6.25
CA PHE A 3 -12.11 -29.71 6.37
C PHE A 3 -12.25 -29.03 5.01
N ASN A 4 -13.49 -28.93 4.52
CA ASN A 4 -13.81 -28.21 3.30
C ASN A 4 -14.60 -26.95 3.67
N TYR A 5 -13.96 -25.78 3.50
CA TYR A 5 -14.61 -24.51 3.77
C TYR A 5 -15.40 -24.04 2.55
N ALA A 6 -16.73 -23.87 2.72
CA ALA A 6 -17.64 -23.49 1.63
C ALA A 6 -17.27 -22.16 0.96
N PHE A 7 -16.68 -21.23 1.72
CA PHE A 7 -16.31 -19.90 1.26
C PHE A 7 -14.81 -19.75 0.96
N GLN A 8 -14.07 -20.85 0.74
CA GLN A 8 -12.64 -20.78 0.45
C GLN A 8 -12.33 -19.90 -0.77
N LYS A 9 -13.14 -20.00 -1.84
CA LYS A 9 -13.00 -19.16 -3.03
C LYS A 9 -13.16 -17.66 -2.74
N ILE A 10 -13.99 -17.29 -1.77
CA ILE A 10 -14.19 -15.88 -1.39
C ILE A 10 -12.97 -15.38 -0.62
N VAL A 11 -12.40 -16.19 0.27
CA VAL A 11 -11.16 -15.86 0.98
C VAL A 11 -10.02 -15.64 -0.02
N ASP A 12 -9.88 -16.53 -1.00
CA ASP A 12 -8.83 -16.42 -2.02
C ASP A 12 -9.03 -15.17 -2.90
N LEU A 13 -10.27 -14.87 -3.28
CA LEU A 13 -10.60 -13.62 -3.99
C LEU A 13 -10.22 -12.39 -3.18
N LYS A 14 -10.52 -12.37 -1.88
CA LYS A 14 -10.22 -11.22 -1.00
C LYS A 14 -8.72 -11.01 -0.78
N ASN A 15 -7.96 -12.09 -0.68
CA ASN A 15 -6.51 -12.01 -0.65
C ASN A 15 -5.94 -11.42 -1.96
N ASN A 16 -6.46 -11.87 -3.12
CA ASN A 16 -6.06 -11.31 -4.41
C ASN A 16 -6.40 -9.82 -4.55
N GLU A 17 -7.58 -9.39 -4.08
CA GLU A 17 -7.97 -7.97 -4.04
C GLU A 17 -7.00 -7.14 -3.19
N ARG A 18 -6.56 -7.66 -2.02
CA ARG A 18 -5.54 -7.00 -1.20
C ARG A 18 -4.22 -6.88 -1.97
N THR A 19 -3.71 -7.98 -2.53
CA THR A 19 -2.45 -7.96 -3.28
C THR A 19 -2.50 -7.00 -4.47
N GLN A 20 -3.64 -6.91 -5.15
CA GLN A 20 -3.84 -5.92 -6.21
C GLN A 20 -3.79 -4.49 -5.67
N ALA A 21 -4.43 -4.21 -4.53
CA ALA A 21 -4.38 -2.90 -3.88
C ALA A 21 -2.95 -2.53 -3.44
N GLU A 22 -2.16 -3.49 -2.95
CA GLU A 22 -0.75 -3.29 -2.60
C GLU A 22 0.09 -2.91 -3.81
N TRP A 23 -0.15 -3.58 -4.94
CA TRP A 23 0.55 -3.28 -6.19
C TRP A 23 0.24 -1.87 -6.70
N ILE A 24 -1.04 -1.48 -6.68
CA ILE A 24 -1.48 -0.12 -7.05
C ILE A 24 -0.84 0.93 -6.13
N LEU A 25 -0.80 0.68 -4.82
CA LEU A 25 -0.16 1.58 -3.87
C LEU A 25 1.34 1.72 -4.17
N SER A 26 2.01 0.61 -4.43
CA SER A 26 3.45 0.59 -4.74
C SER A 26 3.75 1.40 -6.01
N GLN A 27 2.89 1.29 -7.02
CA GLN A 27 2.98 2.08 -8.25
C GLN A 27 2.79 3.58 -7.96
N ALA A 28 1.80 3.96 -7.15
CA ALA A 28 1.55 5.36 -6.78
C ALA A 28 2.73 5.96 -6.00
N ILE A 29 3.33 5.20 -5.08
CA ILE A 29 4.53 5.64 -4.35
C ILE A 29 5.71 5.85 -5.30
N GLY A 30 5.91 4.95 -6.27
CA GLY A 30 6.97 5.11 -7.27
C GLY A 30 6.79 6.38 -8.11
N GLN A 31 5.55 6.70 -8.49
CA GLN A 31 5.24 7.94 -9.20
C GLN A 31 5.53 9.18 -8.34
N LEU A 32 5.13 9.16 -7.07
CA LEU A 32 5.43 10.24 -6.13
C LEU A 32 6.94 10.46 -5.98
N GLN A 33 7.72 9.39 -5.81
CA GLN A 33 9.17 9.47 -5.70
C GLN A 33 9.82 10.04 -6.96
N THR A 34 9.30 9.68 -8.14
CA THR A 34 9.79 10.23 -9.42
C THR A 34 9.54 11.74 -9.51
N GLU A 35 8.34 12.19 -9.14
CA GLU A 35 7.97 13.60 -9.13
C GLU A 35 8.79 14.40 -8.10
N GLN A 36 9.01 13.85 -6.91
CA GLN A 36 9.87 14.45 -5.89
C GLN A 36 11.34 14.54 -6.35
N GLY A 37 11.84 13.53 -7.08
CA GLY A 37 13.17 13.55 -7.69
C GLY A 37 13.32 14.66 -8.74
N HIS A 38 12.32 14.85 -9.60
CA HIS A 38 12.30 15.95 -10.56
C HIS A 38 12.27 17.33 -9.87
N LEU A 39 11.48 17.46 -8.81
CA LEU A 39 11.41 18.68 -8.02
C LEU A 39 12.76 19.00 -7.35
N ALA A 40 13.41 18.00 -6.77
CA ALA A 40 14.75 18.16 -6.19
C ALA A 40 15.77 18.63 -7.24
N HIS A 41 15.74 18.06 -8.44
CA HIS A 41 16.61 18.49 -9.54
C HIS A 41 16.35 19.94 -9.97
N LEU A 42 15.09 20.38 -10.01
CA LEU A 42 14.75 21.78 -10.30
C LEU A 42 15.29 22.74 -9.22
N HIS A 43 15.23 22.34 -7.94
CA HIS A 43 15.80 23.13 -6.85
C HIS A 43 17.33 23.25 -6.96
N THR A 44 18.03 22.15 -7.25
CA THR A 44 19.48 22.19 -7.48
C THR A 44 19.84 23.10 -8.67
N ALA A 45 19.12 22.96 -9.79
CA ALA A 45 19.36 23.82 -10.96
C ALA A 45 19.10 25.30 -10.68
N ARG A 46 18.13 25.61 -9.82
CA ARG A 46 17.85 26.98 -9.36
C ARG A 46 19.01 27.53 -8.53
N GLU A 47 19.51 26.76 -7.57
CA GLU A 47 20.64 27.15 -6.72
C GLU A 47 21.89 27.43 -7.56
N GLU A 48 22.22 26.53 -8.49
CA GLU A 48 23.34 26.69 -9.42
C GLU A 48 23.22 27.99 -10.24
N MET A 49 22.02 28.31 -10.73
CA MET A 49 21.77 29.54 -11.49
C MET A 49 21.83 30.80 -10.64
N GLN A 50 21.43 30.72 -9.37
CA GLN A 50 21.57 31.84 -8.45
C GLN A 50 23.02 32.12 -8.09
N ASP A 51 23.82 31.07 -7.86
CA ASP A 51 25.25 31.19 -7.65
C ASP A 51 25.95 31.79 -8.88
N GLN A 52 25.57 31.34 -10.08
CA GLN A 52 26.06 31.94 -11.32
C GLN A 52 25.68 33.41 -11.42
N LEU A 53 24.44 33.78 -11.13
CA LEU A 53 23.99 35.17 -11.14
C LEU A 53 24.78 36.03 -10.15
N MET A 54 25.02 35.55 -8.93
CA MET A 54 25.86 36.25 -7.95
C MET A 54 27.29 36.44 -8.48
N SER A 55 27.89 35.39 -9.06
CA SER A 55 29.25 35.47 -9.62
C SER A 55 29.38 36.46 -10.77
N VAL A 56 28.39 36.46 -11.69
CA VAL A 56 28.34 37.34 -12.86
C VAL A 56 28.13 38.78 -12.39
N SER A 57 27.26 39.01 -11.41
CA SER A 57 27.02 40.34 -10.83
C SER A 57 28.24 40.95 -10.12
N ALA A 58 29.13 40.11 -9.57
CA ALA A 58 30.38 40.53 -8.94
C ALA A 58 31.49 40.84 -9.95
N SER A 59 31.29 40.50 -11.23
CA SER A 59 32.23 40.69 -12.33
C SER A 59 31.81 41.85 -13.26
N LYS A 60 32.61 42.17 -14.28
CA LYS A 60 32.23 43.14 -15.34
C LYS A 60 31.23 42.52 -16.33
N ALA A 61 30.06 42.15 -15.84
CA ALA A 61 29.00 41.60 -16.66
C ALA A 61 28.16 42.69 -17.33
N THR A 62 27.59 42.35 -18.49
CA THR A 62 26.64 43.22 -19.17
C THR A 62 25.25 43.11 -18.53
N ILE A 63 24.47 44.19 -18.58
CA ILE A 63 23.09 44.20 -18.09
C ILE A 63 22.25 43.11 -18.77
N SER A 64 22.49 42.85 -20.06
CA SER A 64 21.79 41.83 -20.84
C SER A 64 22.01 40.41 -20.29
N GLU A 65 23.23 40.07 -19.86
CA GLU A 65 23.55 38.76 -19.27
C GLU A 65 22.85 38.58 -17.92
N ILE A 66 22.83 39.64 -17.09
CA ILE A 66 22.14 39.62 -15.80
C ILE A 66 20.63 39.44 -16.00
N MET A 67 20.03 40.16 -16.95
CA MET A 67 18.59 40.03 -17.25
C MET A 67 18.23 38.64 -17.76
N LEU A 68 19.07 38.03 -18.61
CA LEU A 68 18.82 36.68 -19.13
C LEU A 68 18.84 35.63 -18.00
N LEU A 69 19.83 35.72 -17.10
CA LEU A 69 19.92 34.83 -15.94
C LEU A 69 18.73 35.01 -14.98
N GLN A 70 18.31 36.26 -14.72
CA GLN A 70 17.12 36.53 -13.90
C GLN A 70 15.86 35.92 -14.50
N GLN A 71 15.65 36.10 -15.81
CA GLN A 71 14.49 35.54 -16.50
C GLN A 71 14.49 34.00 -16.49
N TYR A 72 15.66 33.39 -16.55
CA TYR A 72 15.80 31.94 -16.45
C TYR A 72 15.49 31.42 -15.03
N VAL A 73 15.95 32.11 -13.99
CA VAL A 73 15.61 31.79 -12.59
C VAL A 73 14.11 31.91 -12.36
N GLU A 74 13.47 32.97 -12.86
CA GLU A 74 12.02 33.18 -12.75
C GLU A 74 11.21 32.07 -13.46
N HIS A 75 11.70 31.61 -14.60
CA HIS A 75 11.11 30.46 -15.32
C HIS A 75 11.24 29.16 -14.52
N ILE A 76 12.40 28.91 -13.89
CA ILE A 76 12.59 27.75 -13.01
C ILE A 76 11.67 27.85 -11.79
N ASP A 77 11.55 29.02 -11.16
CA ASP A 77 10.68 29.24 -10.00
C ASP A 77 9.21 28.95 -10.37
N THR A 78 8.76 29.38 -11.54
CA THR A 78 7.41 29.06 -12.04
C THR A 78 7.21 27.56 -12.20
N LYS A 79 8.19 26.85 -12.77
CA LYS A 79 8.14 25.38 -12.91
C LYS A 79 8.16 24.65 -11.57
N ILE A 80 8.89 25.16 -10.59
CA ILE A 80 8.93 24.62 -9.22
C ILE A 80 7.55 24.73 -8.58
N VAL A 81 6.86 25.87 -8.72
CA VAL A 81 5.49 26.04 -8.19
C VAL A 81 4.53 25.04 -8.83
N GLU A 82 4.59 24.88 -10.16
CA GLU A 82 3.75 23.90 -10.86
C GLU A 82 4.06 22.46 -10.44
N LYS A 83 5.34 22.09 -10.31
CA LYS A 83 5.73 20.74 -9.86
C LYS A 83 5.38 20.47 -8.41
N ASN A 84 5.49 21.45 -7.51
CA ASN A 84 5.00 21.31 -6.14
C ASN A 84 3.50 20.97 -6.10
N ARG A 85 2.69 21.59 -6.98
CA ARG A 85 1.27 21.22 -7.10
C ARG A 85 1.08 19.78 -7.55
N HIS A 86 1.87 19.30 -8.52
CA HIS A 86 1.79 17.91 -8.98
C HIS A 86 2.26 16.90 -7.92
N VAL A 87 3.32 17.22 -7.16
CA VAL A 87 3.77 16.40 -6.03
C VAL A 87 2.65 16.29 -5.00
N LYS A 88 2.03 17.41 -4.61
CA LYS A 88 0.91 17.40 -3.66
C LYS A 88 -0.27 16.55 -4.16
N GLN A 89 -0.62 16.64 -5.44
CA GLN A 89 -1.66 15.79 -6.02
C GLN A 89 -1.27 14.31 -6.00
N ALA A 90 -0.01 13.98 -6.27
CA ALA A 90 0.48 12.61 -6.17
C ALA A 90 0.47 12.09 -4.72
N GLU A 91 0.78 12.93 -3.73
CA GLU A 91 0.67 12.61 -2.30
C GLU A 91 -0.78 12.30 -1.91
N GLU A 92 -1.74 13.14 -2.34
CA GLU A 92 -3.16 12.91 -2.12
C GLU A 92 -3.62 11.57 -2.70
N VAL A 93 -3.14 11.21 -3.91
CA VAL A 93 -3.41 9.90 -4.52
C VAL A 93 -2.82 8.75 -3.69
N VAL A 94 -1.60 8.88 -3.18
CA VAL A 94 -0.99 7.86 -2.32
C VAL A 94 -1.83 7.64 -1.06
N VAL A 95 -2.29 8.71 -0.42
CA VAL A 95 -3.16 8.63 0.77
C VAL A 95 -4.47 7.93 0.44
N ASP A 96 -5.11 8.25 -0.68
CA ASP A 96 -6.32 7.57 -1.15
C ASP A 96 -6.09 6.06 -1.35
N LYS A 97 -4.96 5.68 -2.00
CA LYS A 97 -4.62 4.26 -2.21
C LYS A 97 -4.28 3.52 -0.92
N GLN A 98 -3.66 4.20 0.06
CA GLN A 98 -3.45 3.63 1.40
C GLN A 98 -4.77 3.38 2.12
N GLY A 99 -5.73 4.30 2.00
CA GLY A 99 -7.08 4.12 2.52
C GLY A 99 -7.76 2.89 1.92
N HIS A 100 -7.77 2.80 0.59
CA HIS A 100 -8.33 1.65 -0.12
C HIS A 100 -7.67 0.32 0.26
N LEU A 101 -6.34 0.27 0.40
CA LEU A 101 -5.65 -0.93 0.87
C LEU A 101 -6.10 -1.31 2.29
N THR A 102 -6.24 -0.34 3.18
CA THR A 102 -6.67 -0.56 4.57
C THR A 102 -8.06 -1.20 4.62
N ASP A 103 -8.99 -0.71 3.81
CA ASP A 103 -10.34 -1.30 3.70
C ASP A 103 -10.29 -2.75 3.20
N LYS A 104 -9.46 -3.04 2.19
CA LYS A 104 -9.28 -4.40 1.67
C LYS A 104 -8.64 -5.35 2.67
N MET A 105 -7.67 -4.87 3.45
CA MET A 105 -7.10 -5.65 4.55
C MET A 105 -8.12 -5.95 5.64
N LEU A 106 -9.01 -5.01 5.95
CA LEU A 106 -10.09 -5.23 6.92
C LEU A 106 -11.07 -6.29 6.42
N GLU A 107 -11.50 -6.18 5.16
CA GLU A 107 -12.37 -7.19 4.53
C GLU A 107 -11.74 -8.58 4.59
N GLU A 108 -10.48 -8.73 4.16
CA GLU A 108 -9.77 -10.02 4.21
C GLU A 108 -9.72 -10.57 5.65
N LYS A 109 -9.40 -9.73 6.63
CA LYS A 109 -9.31 -10.13 8.03
C LYS A 109 -10.64 -10.67 8.56
N VAL A 110 -11.77 -10.09 8.15
CA VAL A 110 -13.10 -10.61 8.50
C VAL A 110 -13.30 -12.01 7.93
N TRP A 111 -12.93 -12.24 6.68
CA TRP A 111 -13.07 -13.54 6.01
C TRP A 111 -12.14 -14.61 6.59
N VAL A 112 -10.90 -14.25 6.93
CA VAL A 112 -9.96 -15.15 7.61
C VAL A 112 -10.50 -15.56 8.98
N LYS A 113 -10.98 -14.61 9.78
CA LYS A 113 -11.61 -14.91 11.08
C LYS A 113 -12.84 -15.81 10.94
N ALA A 114 -13.67 -15.60 9.92
CA ALA A 114 -14.82 -16.44 9.65
C ALA A 114 -14.41 -17.89 9.31
N LYS A 115 -13.35 -18.06 8.53
CA LYS A 115 -12.76 -19.36 8.21
C LYS A 115 -12.20 -20.06 9.46
N GLU A 116 -11.48 -19.35 10.32
CA GLU A 116 -10.96 -19.88 11.59
C GLU A 116 -12.09 -20.35 12.50
N LYS A 117 -13.15 -19.55 12.64
CA LYS A 117 -14.33 -19.93 13.43
C LYS A 117 -15.02 -21.18 12.88
N ALA A 118 -15.19 -21.26 11.56
CA ALA A 118 -15.76 -22.44 10.91
C ALA A 118 -14.90 -23.69 11.12
N HIS A 119 -13.58 -23.55 11.08
CA HIS A 119 -12.65 -24.63 11.38
C HIS A 119 -12.79 -25.10 12.84
N GLY A 120 -12.85 -24.17 13.80
CA GLY A 120 -13.06 -24.51 15.21
C GLY A 120 -14.35 -25.29 15.44
N HIS A 121 -15.46 -24.88 14.81
CA HIS A 121 -16.73 -25.62 14.89
C HIS A 121 -16.64 -27.03 14.27
N PHE A 122 -15.91 -27.19 13.16
CA PHE A 122 -15.69 -28.49 12.55
C PHE A 122 -14.89 -29.42 13.46
N THR A 123 -13.78 -28.93 14.03
CA THR A 123 -12.97 -29.71 14.98
C THR A 123 -13.75 -30.12 16.22
N ALA A 124 -14.56 -29.20 16.78
CA ALA A 124 -15.40 -29.52 17.93
C ALA A 124 -16.44 -30.61 17.63
N ARG A 125 -17.09 -30.56 16.46
CA ARG A 125 -18.02 -31.62 16.03
C ARG A 125 -17.33 -32.95 15.80
N LEU A 126 -16.12 -32.94 15.23
CA LEU A 126 -15.34 -34.16 15.01
C LEU A 126 -15.02 -34.83 16.34
N LEU A 127 -14.52 -34.06 17.31
CA LEU A 127 -14.20 -34.56 18.65
C LEU A 127 -15.44 -35.09 19.38
N GLN A 128 -16.57 -34.38 19.29
CA GLN A 128 -17.83 -34.83 19.89
C GLN A 128 -18.28 -36.18 19.30
N LYS A 129 -18.14 -36.35 17.98
CA LYS A 129 -18.48 -37.60 17.31
C LYS A 129 -17.56 -38.74 17.75
N GLU A 130 -16.26 -38.49 17.82
CA GLU A 130 -15.28 -39.47 18.32
C GLU A 130 -15.57 -39.88 19.77
N GLN A 131 -15.92 -38.92 20.63
CA GLN A 131 -16.34 -39.20 22.00
C GLN A 131 -17.59 -40.07 22.06
N GLN A 132 -18.60 -39.76 21.23
CA GLN A 132 -19.82 -40.56 21.16
C GLN A 132 -19.53 -42.00 20.69
N GLU A 133 -18.66 -42.18 19.70
CA GLU A 133 -18.25 -43.53 19.24
C GLU A 133 -17.51 -44.31 20.35
N LEU A 134 -16.68 -43.64 21.16
CA LEU A 134 -16.01 -44.24 22.32
C LEU A 134 -17.00 -44.66 23.41
N ASP A 135 -17.98 -43.80 23.73
CA ASP A 135 -19.02 -44.09 24.72
C ASP A 135 -19.91 -45.26 24.27
N GLU A 136 -20.27 -45.33 22.99
CA GLU A 136 -21.01 -46.45 22.40
C GLU A 136 -20.22 -47.76 22.47
N MET A 137 -18.91 -47.72 22.21
CA MET A 137 -18.03 -48.89 22.36
C MET A 137 -17.91 -49.35 23.81
N ALA A 138 -17.81 -48.42 24.77
CA ALA A 138 -17.76 -48.75 26.19
C ALA A 138 -19.07 -49.40 26.67
N THR A 139 -20.22 -48.85 26.25
CA THR A 139 -21.55 -49.38 26.61
C THR A 139 -21.78 -50.78 26.03
N ASN A 140 -21.44 -50.99 24.76
CA ASN A 140 -21.55 -52.30 24.11
C ASN A 140 -20.61 -53.36 24.71
N ARG A 141 -19.43 -52.96 25.18
CA ARG A 141 -18.52 -53.87 25.91
C ARG A 141 -19.09 -54.23 27.28
N PHE A 142 -19.61 -53.26 28.02
CA PHE A 142 -20.20 -53.47 29.33
C PHE A 142 -21.38 -54.45 29.27
N GLN A 143 -22.26 -54.31 28.27
CA GLN A 143 -23.40 -55.21 28.05
C GLN A 143 -23.02 -56.66 27.68
N ARG A 144 -21.81 -56.91 27.17
CA ARG A 144 -21.33 -58.25 26.80
C ARG A 144 -20.62 -58.99 27.94
N THR A 145 -20.31 -58.30 29.04
CA THR A 145 -19.62 -58.86 30.21
C THR A 145 -20.55 -59.23 31.38
N PHE A 146 -21.87 -59.12 31.20
CA PHE A 146 -22.89 -59.60 32.13
C PHE A 146 -23.73 -60.70 31.50
#